data_AF-A0A396PDA1-F1
#
_entry.id   AF-A0A396PDA1-F1
#
_cell.length_a   1.000
_cell.length_b   1.000
_cell.length_c   1.000
_cell.angle_alpha   90.00
_cell.angle_beta   90.00
_cell.angle_gamma   90.00
#
_symmetry.space_group_name_H-M   'P 1'
#
loop_
_entity.id
_entity.type
_entity.pdbx_description
1 polymer ?
#
loop_
_entity_poly.entity_id
_entity_poly.type
_entity_poly.pdbx_seq_one_letter_code
_entity_poly.pdbx_strand_id
1 'polypeptide(L)'
;MIFNNHSDLRGKHAFLAPSQPYWLKYTEEELLQKRVSIYAPAMGTSLHELAETLIRNNLKLKKGDRLTVLSHVLGDGIPRDVIDMDRIYENFLNYVNDAIGFKLTPEQPLYYSNHCFGTADAISFRNNFLRIHDYKSGTQPAKMEQLIVYAALFCLEYKVKPGEIDKELRIYQNNEILYHKPTTEELLKTMDEIVRKSEFLDKVSEGVY
;
A
#
# COMPACT_ATOMS: atom_id res chain seq x y z
N MET A 1 -36.47 -18.28 33.23
CA MET A 1 -35.23 -18.62 32.53
C MET A 1 -34.13 -17.72 33.07
N ILE A 2 -32.98 -18.27 33.47
CA ILE A 2 -31.80 -17.51 33.90
C ILE A 2 -30.79 -17.59 32.76
N PHE A 3 -30.36 -16.46 32.20
CA PHE A 3 -29.36 -16.43 31.13
C PHE A 3 -27.94 -16.52 31.72
N ASN A 4 -27.01 -17.13 30.97
CA ASN A 4 -25.60 -17.20 31.36
C ASN A 4 -24.95 -15.80 31.34
N ASN A 5 -24.03 -15.54 32.27
CA ASN A 5 -23.30 -14.28 32.35
C ASN A 5 -22.07 -14.30 31.42
N HIS A 6 -22.07 -13.43 30.41
CA HIS A 6 -20.97 -13.21 29.46
C HIS A 6 -20.63 -11.71 29.34
N SER A 7 -20.67 -10.99 30.46
CA SER A 7 -20.44 -9.53 30.49
C SER A 7 -19.06 -9.11 29.94
N ASP A 8 -18.07 -10.01 29.96
CA ASP A 8 -16.73 -9.85 29.40
C ASP A 8 -16.69 -9.78 27.85
N LEU A 9 -17.79 -10.17 27.17
CA LEU A 9 -17.92 -10.13 25.72
C LEU A 9 -18.56 -8.84 25.20
N ARG A 10 -19.06 -7.96 26.08
CA ARG A 10 -19.78 -6.75 25.68
C ARG A 10 -18.88 -5.82 24.85
N GLY A 11 -19.34 -5.43 23.66
CA GLY A 11 -18.61 -4.56 22.74
C GLY A 11 -17.51 -5.25 21.94
N LYS A 12 -17.24 -6.54 22.18
CA LYS A 12 -16.31 -7.33 21.36
C LYS A 12 -17.00 -7.83 20.09
N HIS A 13 -16.28 -7.80 18.98
CA HIS A 13 -16.74 -8.38 17.72
C HIS A 13 -16.08 -9.74 17.50
N ALA A 14 -16.90 -10.78 17.32
CA ALA A 14 -16.41 -12.11 16.98
C ALA A 14 -15.93 -12.17 15.52
N PHE A 15 -14.98 -13.07 15.23
CA PHE A 15 -14.52 -13.37 13.87
C PHE A 15 -15.69 -13.68 12.91
N LEU A 16 -16.67 -14.47 13.39
CA LEU A 16 -17.94 -14.74 12.71
C LEU A 16 -19.10 -14.22 13.56
N ALA A 17 -19.45 -12.95 13.36
CA ALA A 17 -20.56 -12.33 14.08
C ALA A 17 -21.91 -13.03 13.74
N PRO A 18 -22.74 -13.39 14.74
CA PRO A 18 -24.04 -14.01 14.50
C PRO A 18 -25.07 -13.07 13.85
N SER A 19 -24.78 -11.76 13.81
CA SER A 19 -25.57 -10.77 13.06
C SER A 19 -25.41 -10.88 11.54
N GLN A 20 -24.54 -11.77 11.07
CA GLN A 20 -24.28 -12.03 9.66
C GLN A 20 -24.50 -13.52 9.36
N PRO A 21 -24.97 -13.88 8.16
CA PRO A 21 -25.35 -15.25 7.83
C PRO A 21 -24.14 -16.17 7.53
N TYR A 22 -22.94 -15.87 8.03
CA TYR A 22 -21.72 -16.63 7.73
C TYR A 22 -21.88 -18.12 8.00
N TRP A 23 -22.43 -18.46 9.16
CA TRP A 23 -22.65 -19.83 9.62
C TRP A 23 -23.60 -20.65 8.75
N LEU A 24 -24.39 -19.99 7.90
CA LEU A 24 -25.38 -20.64 7.04
C LEU A 24 -24.97 -20.64 5.56
N LYS A 25 -24.08 -19.72 5.18
CA LYS A 25 -23.77 -19.44 3.77
C LYS A 25 -22.34 -19.76 3.37
N TYR A 26 -21.38 -19.60 4.27
CA TYR A 26 -19.98 -19.71 3.90
C TYR A 26 -19.55 -21.18 3.80
N THR A 27 -18.87 -21.53 2.72
CA THR A 27 -18.11 -22.77 2.62
C THR A 27 -16.82 -22.70 3.46
N GLU A 28 -16.14 -23.83 3.62
CA GLU A 28 -14.84 -23.86 4.31
C GLU A 28 -13.81 -22.97 3.61
N GLU A 29 -13.82 -22.92 2.29
CA GLU A 29 -12.95 -22.04 1.49
C GLU A 29 -13.25 -20.56 1.73
N GLU A 30 -14.54 -20.17 1.79
CA GLU A 30 -14.93 -18.78 2.07
C GLU A 30 -14.56 -18.37 3.50
N LEU A 31 -14.61 -19.30 4.46
CA LEU A 31 -14.12 -19.07 5.82
C LEU A 31 -12.60 -18.85 5.86
N LEU A 32 -11.83 -19.65 5.11
CA LEU A 32 -10.38 -19.46 4.96
C LEU A 32 -10.06 -18.12 4.30
N GLN A 33 -10.76 -17.74 3.22
CA GLN A 33 -10.58 -16.45 2.56
C GLN A 33 -10.90 -15.27 3.50
N LYS A 34 -11.97 -15.37 4.29
CA LYS A 34 -12.28 -14.37 5.33
C LYS A 34 -11.18 -14.27 6.37
N ARG A 35 -10.58 -15.41 6.77
CA ARG A 35 -9.46 -15.41 7.70
C ARG A 35 -8.24 -14.71 7.11
N VAL A 36 -7.86 -15.02 5.87
CA VAL A 36 -6.77 -14.35 5.15
C VAL A 36 -7.02 -12.85 5.04
N SER A 37 -8.24 -12.42 4.70
CA SER A 37 -8.55 -11.00 4.50
C SER A 37 -8.45 -10.16 5.78
N ILE A 38 -8.70 -10.75 6.95
CA ILE A 38 -8.53 -10.06 8.24
C ILE A 38 -7.06 -9.75 8.54
N TYR A 39 -6.15 -10.66 8.18
CA TYR A 39 -4.72 -10.47 8.41
C TYR A 39 -4.03 -9.72 7.26
N ALA A 40 -4.67 -9.56 6.11
CA ALA A 40 -4.08 -8.90 4.95
C ALA A 40 -3.56 -7.48 5.24
N PRO A 41 -4.27 -6.59 5.99
CA PRO A 41 -3.72 -5.29 6.36
C PRO A 41 -2.46 -5.39 7.22
N ALA A 42 -2.48 -6.20 8.28
CA ALA A 42 -1.32 -6.37 9.17
C ALA A 42 -0.11 -6.99 8.44
N MET A 43 -0.35 -7.96 7.56
CA MET A 43 0.69 -8.53 6.72
C MET A 43 1.26 -7.52 5.73
N GLY A 44 0.43 -6.65 5.15
CA GLY A 44 0.87 -5.52 4.33
C GLY A 44 1.81 -4.60 5.11
N THR A 45 1.38 -4.12 6.28
CA THR A 45 2.19 -3.26 7.16
C THR A 45 3.52 -3.90 7.51
N SER A 46 3.52 -5.15 8.00
CA SER A 46 4.74 -5.91 8.33
C SER A 46 5.73 -5.98 7.16
N LEU A 47 5.24 -6.23 5.94
CA LEU A 47 6.08 -6.28 4.75
C LEU A 47 6.63 -4.90 4.37
N HIS A 48 5.85 -3.82 4.46
CA HIS A 48 6.35 -2.47 4.18
C HIS A 48 7.41 -2.03 5.19
N GLU A 49 7.22 -2.31 6.48
CA GLU A 49 8.22 -2.03 7.53
C GLU A 49 9.54 -2.78 7.29
N LEU A 50 9.44 -4.06 6.88
CA LEU A 50 10.61 -4.84 6.49
C LEU A 50 11.28 -4.25 5.23
N ALA A 51 10.50 -3.90 4.21
CA ALA A 51 11.04 -3.33 2.98
C ALA A 51 11.75 -2.00 3.25
N GLU A 52 11.16 -1.11 4.04
CA GLU A 52 11.77 0.14 4.46
C GLU A 52 13.13 -0.11 5.11
N THR A 53 13.17 -1.04 6.07
CA THR A 53 14.40 -1.43 6.77
C THR A 53 15.47 -1.91 5.78
N LEU A 54 15.11 -2.80 4.85
CA LEU A 54 16.03 -3.35 3.86
C LEU A 54 16.54 -2.27 2.90
N ILE A 55 15.65 -1.42 2.38
CA ILE A 55 15.97 -0.37 1.42
C ILE A 55 16.88 0.68 2.06
N ARG A 56 16.54 1.19 3.27
CA ARG A 56 17.36 2.17 3.99
C ARG A 56 18.79 1.66 4.25
N ASN A 57 18.92 0.37 4.56
CA ASN A 57 20.20 -0.25 4.86
C ASN A 57 20.91 -0.84 3.63
N ASN A 58 20.38 -0.66 2.42
CA ASN A 58 20.92 -1.24 1.17
C ASN A 58 21.11 -2.77 1.23
N LEU A 59 20.23 -3.48 1.93
CA LEU A 59 20.26 -4.93 2.10
C LEU A 59 19.40 -5.61 1.03
N LYS A 60 20.03 -6.11 -0.04
CA LYS A 60 19.35 -6.86 -1.09
C LYS A 60 18.95 -8.26 -0.64
N LEU A 61 17.79 -8.71 -1.11
CA LEU A 61 17.31 -10.08 -0.92
C LEU A 61 17.75 -10.99 -2.07
N LYS A 62 18.01 -12.25 -1.77
CA LYS A 62 18.34 -13.34 -2.71
C LYS A 62 17.23 -14.37 -2.72
N LYS A 63 17.17 -15.25 -3.73
CA LYS A 63 16.14 -16.32 -3.79
C LYS A 63 16.09 -17.20 -2.52
N GLY A 64 17.19 -17.35 -1.80
CA GLY A 64 17.28 -18.12 -0.56
C GLY A 64 16.74 -17.43 0.70
N ASP A 65 16.51 -16.11 0.68
CA ASP A 65 16.15 -15.33 1.89
C ASP A 65 14.66 -15.39 2.25
N ARG A 66 13.91 -16.33 1.65
CA ARG A 66 12.48 -16.54 1.89
C ARG A 66 12.17 -16.82 3.36
N LEU A 67 13.04 -17.55 4.05
CA LEU A 67 12.88 -17.84 5.47
C LEU A 67 13.02 -16.59 6.34
N THR A 68 13.86 -15.62 5.94
CA THR A 68 14.03 -14.35 6.64
C THR A 68 12.74 -13.54 6.59
N VAL A 69 12.15 -13.39 5.40
CA VAL A 69 10.87 -12.67 5.23
C VAL A 69 9.75 -13.39 5.97
N LEU A 70 9.67 -14.72 5.88
CA LEU A 70 8.69 -15.50 6.62
C LEU A 70 8.86 -15.33 8.14
N SER A 71 10.08 -15.37 8.65
CA SER A 71 10.36 -15.21 10.07
C SER A 71 9.97 -13.83 10.59
N HIS A 72 10.17 -12.77 9.79
CA HIS A 72 9.74 -11.41 10.12
C HIS A 72 8.22 -11.35 10.28
N VAL A 73 7.48 -11.79 9.26
CA VAL A 73 6.01 -11.78 9.25
C VAL A 73 5.41 -12.64 10.38
N LEU A 74 6.02 -13.79 10.68
CA LEU A 74 5.62 -14.61 11.85
C LEU A 74 5.91 -13.90 13.18
N GLY A 75 7.03 -13.18 13.27
CA GLY A 75 7.43 -12.40 14.44
C GLY A 75 6.44 -11.28 14.77
N ASP A 76 5.81 -10.69 13.75
CA ASP A 76 4.76 -9.68 13.88
C ASP A 76 3.38 -10.27 14.20
N GLY A 77 3.30 -11.58 14.46
CA GLY A 77 2.08 -12.26 14.90
C GLY A 77 1.13 -12.65 13.77
N ILE A 78 1.55 -12.57 12.50
CA ILE A 78 0.76 -13.08 11.38
C ILE A 78 0.79 -14.62 11.40
N PRO A 79 -0.36 -15.32 11.44
CA PRO A 79 -0.39 -16.77 11.50
C PRO A 79 0.15 -17.46 10.24
N ARG A 80 0.88 -18.57 10.39
CA ARG A 80 1.46 -19.30 9.25
C ARG A 80 0.42 -19.73 8.20
N ASP A 81 -0.78 -20.09 8.63
CA ASP A 81 -1.86 -20.59 7.78
C ASP A 81 -2.43 -19.55 6.82
N VAL A 82 -2.23 -18.25 7.07
CA VAL A 82 -2.68 -17.17 6.17
C VAL A 82 -1.57 -16.65 5.25
N ILE A 83 -0.33 -17.15 5.41
CA ILE A 83 0.83 -16.69 4.65
C ILE A 83 1.07 -17.61 3.45
N ASP A 84 0.97 -17.03 2.26
CA ASP A 84 1.37 -17.64 1.00
C ASP A 84 2.68 -17.02 0.50
N MET A 85 3.80 -17.66 0.86
CA MET A 85 5.12 -17.18 0.46
C MET A 85 5.41 -17.38 -1.03
N ASP A 86 4.72 -18.28 -1.73
CA ASP A 86 4.90 -18.46 -3.18
C ASP A 86 4.32 -17.27 -3.95
N ARG A 87 3.22 -16.72 -3.45
CA ARG A 87 2.59 -15.52 -4.01
C ARG A 87 3.27 -14.22 -3.61
N ILE A 88 3.83 -14.16 -2.40
CA ILE A 88 4.34 -12.91 -1.81
C ILE A 88 5.80 -12.65 -2.18
N TYR A 89 6.64 -13.69 -2.13
CA TYR A 89 8.09 -13.51 -2.02
C TYR A 89 8.72 -12.92 -3.28
N GLU A 90 8.31 -13.37 -4.46
CA GLU A 90 8.97 -12.97 -5.71
C GLU A 90 8.80 -11.47 -5.99
N ASN A 91 7.59 -10.93 -5.88
CA ASN A 91 7.39 -9.49 -5.99
C ASN A 91 8.05 -8.70 -4.87
N PHE A 92 8.01 -9.19 -3.62
CA PHE A 92 8.64 -8.49 -2.50
C PHE A 92 10.16 -8.36 -2.72
N LEU A 93 10.80 -9.46 -3.13
CA LEU A 93 12.21 -9.49 -3.50
C LEU A 93 12.52 -8.53 -4.65
N ASN A 94 11.72 -8.55 -5.72
CA ASN A 94 11.92 -7.66 -6.87
C ASN A 94 11.74 -6.19 -6.48
N TYR A 95 10.70 -5.87 -5.70
CA TYR A 95 10.43 -4.52 -5.21
C TYR A 95 11.60 -3.97 -4.39
N VAL A 96 12.05 -4.69 -3.36
CA VAL A 96 13.16 -4.28 -2.49
C VAL A 96 14.44 -4.09 -3.30
N ASN A 97 14.77 -5.05 -4.17
CA ASN A 97 16.00 -5.02 -4.95
C ASN A 97 16.01 -3.90 -5.99
N ASP A 98 14.89 -3.64 -6.65
CA ASP A 98 14.74 -2.52 -7.57
C ASP A 98 14.78 -1.19 -6.82
N ALA A 99 14.12 -1.08 -5.67
CA ALA A 99 14.15 0.13 -4.86
C ALA A 99 15.59 0.50 -4.45
N ILE A 100 16.39 -0.48 -4.02
CA ILE A 100 17.82 -0.30 -3.76
C ILE A 100 18.57 0.06 -5.05
N GLY A 101 18.33 -0.67 -6.14
CA GLY A 101 19.00 -0.47 -7.43
C GLY A 101 18.80 0.93 -8.02
N PHE A 102 17.59 1.47 -7.91
CA PHE A 102 17.22 2.80 -8.38
C PHE A 102 17.44 3.90 -7.33
N LYS A 103 17.98 3.56 -6.15
CA LYS A 103 18.24 4.49 -5.05
C LYS A 103 16.98 5.25 -4.61
N LEU A 104 15.89 4.52 -4.46
CA LEU A 104 14.62 5.05 -3.95
C LEU A 104 14.73 5.32 -2.45
N THR A 105 14.10 6.41 -2.02
CA THR A 105 13.81 6.71 -0.62
C THR A 105 12.50 5.99 -0.25
N PRO A 106 12.51 5.05 0.69
CA PRO A 106 11.30 4.38 1.15
C PRO A 106 10.49 5.26 2.11
N GLU A 107 9.18 5.02 2.19
CA GLU A 107 8.26 5.66 3.14
C GLU A 107 8.38 7.20 3.16
N GLN A 108 8.35 7.82 1.98
CA GLN A 108 8.51 9.27 1.84
C GLN A 108 7.14 9.97 1.89
N PRO A 109 6.89 10.82 2.90
CA PRO A 109 5.71 11.67 2.91
C PRO A 109 5.73 12.68 1.76
N LEU A 110 4.56 12.90 1.18
CA LEU A 110 4.27 13.94 0.21
C LEU A 110 3.03 14.71 0.69
N TYR A 111 3.06 16.03 0.52
CA TYR A 111 2.05 16.94 1.06
C TYR A 111 1.70 18.05 0.07
N TYR A 112 0.41 18.29 -0.10
CA TYR A 112 -0.11 19.48 -0.78
C TYR A 112 -1.02 20.32 0.14
N SER A 113 -1.95 19.68 0.84
CA SER A 113 -2.91 20.35 1.72
C SER A 113 -3.30 19.45 2.90
N ASN A 114 -4.00 19.99 3.90
CA ASN A 114 -4.55 19.22 5.03
C ASN A 114 -5.54 18.13 4.57
N HIS A 115 -6.02 18.21 3.33
CA HIS A 115 -6.94 17.27 2.72
C HIS A 115 -6.25 16.33 1.72
N CYS A 116 -5.01 16.60 1.33
CA CYS A 116 -4.28 15.84 0.33
C CYS A 116 -2.80 15.70 0.71
N PHE A 117 -2.51 14.57 1.39
CA PHE A 117 -1.18 14.12 1.73
C PHE A 117 -1.16 12.58 1.77
N GLY A 118 0.03 11.99 1.70
CA GLY A 118 0.20 10.55 1.80
C GLY A 118 1.67 10.17 1.83
N THR A 119 1.96 8.88 1.95
CA THR A 119 3.33 8.35 1.99
C THR A 119 3.52 7.40 0.83
N ALA A 120 4.48 7.70 -0.03
CA ALA A 120 4.85 6.82 -1.13
C ALA A 120 5.76 5.70 -0.60
N ASP A 121 5.46 4.44 -0.93
CA ASP A 121 6.24 3.29 -0.44
C ASP A 121 7.73 3.43 -0.79
N ALA A 122 8.03 3.83 -2.04
CA ALA A 122 9.39 4.19 -2.45
C ALA A 122 9.42 5.19 -3.62
N ILE A 123 10.23 6.24 -3.52
CA ILE A 123 10.32 7.33 -4.50
C ILE A 123 11.76 7.77 -4.77
N SER A 124 12.07 8.20 -5.99
CA SER A 124 13.29 8.96 -6.26
C SER A 124 13.05 10.05 -7.29
N PHE A 125 13.77 11.15 -7.14
CA PHE A 125 13.92 12.15 -8.18
C PHE A 125 15.41 12.45 -8.38
N ARG A 126 15.97 11.99 -9.50
CA ARG A 126 17.40 12.14 -9.83
C ARG A 126 17.56 12.31 -11.33
N ASN A 127 18.48 13.18 -11.75
CA ASN A 127 18.76 13.44 -13.16
C ASN A 127 17.49 13.72 -13.97
N ASN A 128 16.60 14.54 -13.41
CA ASN A 128 15.35 14.95 -14.05
C ASN A 128 14.37 13.80 -14.34
N PHE A 129 14.48 12.71 -13.57
CA PHE A 129 13.67 11.50 -13.71
C PHE A 129 13.01 11.15 -12.36
N LEU A 130 11.69 11.12 -12.34
CA LEU A 130 10.86 10.69 -11.20
C LEU A 130 10.57 9.18 -11.29
N ARG A 131 10.84 8.43 -10.21
CA ARG A 131 10.38 7.04 -10.04
C ARG A 131 9.53 6.94 -8.79
N ILE A 132 8.38 6.29 -8.90
CA ILE A 132 7.56 5.91 -7.73
C ILE A 132 7.19 4.44 -7.87
N HIS A 133 7.55 3.65 -6.87
CA HIS A 133 7.32 2.21 -6.84
C HIS A 133 6.43 1.89 -5.64
N ASP A 134 5.44 1.03 -5.85
CA ASP A 134 4.49 0.59 -4.84
C ASP A 134 4.40 -0.94 -4.82
N TYR A 135 4.34 -1.51 -3.62
CA TYR A 135 4.25 -2.95 -3.42
C TYR A 135 2.89 -3.32 -2.86
N LYS A 136 2.21 -4.31 -3.46
CA LYS A 136 0.94 -4.83 -2.95
C LYS A 136 1.02 -6.34 -2.69
N SER A 137 0.83 -6.74 -1.43
CA SER A 137 0.74 -8.16 -1.04
C SER A 137 -0.67 -8.77 -1.19
N GLY A 138 -1.69 -7.92 -1.35
CA GLY A 138 -3.08 -8.33 -1.56
C GLY A 138 -3.31 -8.98 -2.94
N THR A 139 -4.43 -9.69 -3.09
CA THR A 139 -4.80 -10.37 -4.35
C THR A 139 -5.62 -9.49 -5.30
N GLN A 140 -6.30 -8.47 -4.77
CA GLN A 140 -7.15 -7.58 -5.57
C GLN A 140 -6.29 -6.78 -6.55
N PRO A 141 -6.63 -6.74 -7.86
CA PRO A 141 -5.83 -6.03 -8.85
C PRO A 141 -5.54 -4.59 -8.45
N ALA A 142 -4.26 -4.23 -8.45
CA ALA A 142 -3.82 -2.89 -8.13
C ALA A 142 -4.20 -1.90 -9.24
N LYS A 143 -4.36 -0.64 -8.82
CA LYS A 143 -4.82 0.47 -9.66
C LYS A 143 -3.70 1.52 -9.76
N MET A 144 -3.29 1.83 -10.98
CA MET A 144 -2.17 2.75 -11.26
C MET A 144 -2.50 4.20 -10.87
N GLU A 145 -3.78 4.53 -10.77
CA GLU A 145 -4.31 5.84 -10.39
C GLU A 145 -3.72 6.35 -9.07
N GLN A 146 -3.44 5.47 -8.10
CA GLN A 146 -2.78 5.86 -6.85
C GLN A 146 -1.38 6.46 -7.10
N LEU A 147 -0.57 5.81 -7.94
CA LEU A 147 0.78 6.29 -8.26
C LEU A 147 0.75 7.55 -9.15
N ILE A 148 -0.26 7.70 -10.00
CA ILE A 148 -0.49 8.94 -10.78
C ILE A 148 -0.76 10.11 -9.82
N VAL A 149 -1.61 9.90 -8.80
CA VAL A 149 -1.89 10.90 -7.77
C VAL A 149 -0.61 11.27 -7.00
N TYR A 150 0.20 10.29 -6.59
CA TYR A 150 1.49 10.59 -5.94
C TYR A 150 2.47 11.34 -6.84
N ALA A 151 2.54 11.01 -8.13
CA ALA A 151 3.38 11.73 -9.07
C ALA A 151 2.92 13.19 -9.28
N ALA A 152 1.61 13.42 -9.35
CA ALA A 152 1.02 14.76 -9.39
C ALA A 152 1.29 15.54 -8.09
N LEU A 153 1.15 14.87 -6.94
CA LEU A 153 1.42 15.45 -5.62
C LEU A 153 2.90 15.88 -5.50
N PHE A 154 3.83 15.04 -5.95
CA PHE A 154 5.25 15.38 -6.05
C PHE A 154 5.47 16.64 -6.90
N CYS A 155 4.82 16.74 -8.07
CA CYS A 155 4.96 17.90 -8.95
C CYS A 155 4.47 19.19 -8.29
N LEU A 156 3.34 19.12 -7.56
CA LEU A 156 2.78 20.25 -6.80
C LEU A 156 3.70 20.67 -5.65
N GLU A 157 4.11 19.73 -4.81
CA GLU A 157 4.91 19.98 -3.61
C GLU A 157 6.27 20.59 -3.96
N TYR A 158 6.97 19.99 -4.93
CA TYR A 158 8.32 20.41 -5.32
C TYR A 158 8.35 21.43 -6.46
N LYS A 159 7.18 21.90 -6.92
CA LYS A 159 7.02 22.87 -8.02
C LYS A 159 7.72 22.42 -9.31
N VAL A 160 7.69 21.12 -9.56
CA VAL A 160 8.26 20.50 -10.76
C VAL A 160 7.20 20.44 -11.84
N LYS A 161 7.50 20.96 -13.03
CA LYS A 161 6.56 20.88 -14.15
C LYS A 161 6.58 19.47 -14.74
N PRO A 162 5.43 18.80 -14.88
CA PRO A 162 5.38 17.46 -15.46
C PRO A 162 6.03 17.41 -16.85
N GLY A 163 5.86 18.43 -17.69
CA GLY A 163 6.42 18.43 -19.06
C GLY A 163 7.95 18.53 -19.12
N GLU A 164 8.60 18.86 -18.02
CA GLU A 164 10.06 19.05 -17.97
C GLU A 164 10.80 17.83 -17.43
N ILE A 165 10.10 16.80 -16.91
CA ILE A 165 10.71 15.60 -16.31
C ILE A 165 10.25 14.30 -16.97
N ASP A 166 11.12 13.28 -16.95
CA ASP A 166 10.73 11.91 -17.23
C ASP A 166 10.15 11.24 -15.97
N LYS A 167 9.30 10.23 -16.17
CA LYS A 167 8.66 9.49 -15.08
C LYS A 167 8.56 8.01 -15.39
N GLU A 168 8.57 7.21 -14.33
CA GLU A 168 8.22 5.80 -14.37
C GLU A 168 7.52 5.43 -13.06
N LEU A 169 6.37 4.78 -13.18
CA LEU A 169 5.59 4.25 -12.07
C LEU A 169 5.60 2.73 -12.15
N ARG A 170 5.76 2.06 -11.01
CA ARG A 170 5.75 0.60 -10.93
C ARG A 170 4.90 0.09 -9.79
N ILE A 171 4.09 -0.93 -10.08
CA ILE A 171 3.40 -1.70 -9.04
C ILE A 171 3.88 -3.15 -9.08
N TYR A 172 4.26 -3.70 -7.94
CA TYR A 172 4.70 -5.09 -7.77
C TYR A 172 3.59 -5.88 -7.09
N GLN A 173 2.94 -6.80 -7.81
CA GLN A 173 1.82 -7.59 -7.29
C GLN A 173 1.60 -8.88 -8.10
N ASN A 174 1.20 -9.97 -7.44
CA ASN A 174 0.75 -11.22 -8.07
C ASN A 174 1.73 -11.79 -9.13
N ASN A 175 3.02 -11.76 -8.83
CA ASN A 175 4.15 -12.10 -9.70
C ASN A 175 4.28 -11.27 -10.98
N GLU A 176 3.63 -10.10 -11.03
CA GLU A 176 3.70 -9.14 -12.12
C GLU A 176 4.34 -7.83 -11.65
N ILE A 177 4.94 -7.11 -12.60
CA ILE A 177 5.38 -5.73 -12.42
C ILE A 177 4.62 -4.91 -13.45
N LEU A 178 3.69 -4.09 -12.98
CA LEU A 178 2.92 -3.18 -13.83
C LEU A 178 3.73 -1.90 -14.02
N TYR A 179 3.85 -1.45 -15.27
CA TYR A 179 4.61 -0.25 -15.63
C TYR A 179 3.69 0.82 -16.20
N HIS A 180 3.93 2.07 -15.82
CA HIS A 180 3.29 3.22 -16.45
C HIS A 180 4.25 4.39 -16.59
N LYS A 181 4.22 5.05 -17.75
CA LYS A 181 4.90 6.33 -17.99
C LYS A 181 3.82 7.40 -18.12
N PRO A 182 3.47 8.10 -17.03
CA PRO A 182 2.38 9.04 -17.06
C PRO A 182 2.66 10.20 -18.00
N THR A 183 1.65 10.59 -18.77
CA THR A 183 1.78 11.70 -19.72
C THR A 183 1.73 13.04 -19.00
N THR A 184 2.25 14.09 -19.64
CA THR A 184 2.14 15.46 -19.12
C THR A 184 0.68 15.87 -18.91
N GLU A 185 -0.20 15.54 -19.85
CA GLU A 185 -1.63 15.85 -19.77
C GLU A 185 -2.32 15.13 -18.60
N GLU A 186 -2.00 13.85 -18.39
CA GLU A 186 -2.53 13.06 -17.28
C GLU A 186 -2.15 13.63 -15.91
N LEU A 187 -0.88 14.03 -15.75
CA LEU A 187 -0.43 14.65 -14.50
C LEU A 187 -1.04 16.04 -14.31
N LEU A 188 -1.10 16.88 -15.35
CA LEU A 188 -1.73 18.20 -15.24
C LEU A 188 -3.20 18.11 -14.83
N LYS A 189 -3.98 17.22 -15.47
CA LYS A 189 -5.38 16.98 -15.08
C LYS A 189 -5.52 16.54 -13.62
N THR A 190 -4.63 15.66 -13.17
CA THR A 190 -4.65 15.17 -11.79
C THR A 190 -4.26 16.26 -10.80
N MET A 191 -3.25 17.08 -11.13
CA MET A 191 -2.83 18.24 -10.35
C MET A 191 -3.99 19.25 -10.21
N ASP A 192 -4.63 19.63 -11.31
CA ASP A 192 -5.77 20.55 -11.31
C ASP A 192 -6.91 20.06 -10.40
N GLU A 193 -7.20 18.75 -10.44
CA GLU A 193 -8.21 18.14 -9.56
C GLU A 193 -7.81 18.15 -8.08
N ILE A 194 -6.53 17.94 -7.76
CA ILE A 194 -6.01 18.04 -6.37
C ILE A 194 -6.17 19.47 -5.85
N VAL A 195 -5.78 20.47 -6.65
CA VAL A 195 -5.90 21.89 -6.31
C VAL A 195 -7.37 22.24 -6.07
N ARG A 196 -8.22 22.00 -7.07
CA ARG A 196 -9.65 22.36 -7.05
C ARG A 196 -10.40 21.72 -5.87
N LYS A 197 -10.14 20.44 -5.60
CA LYS A 197 -10.80 19.72 -4.49
C LYS A 197 -10.28 20.17 -3.13
N SER A 198 -8.99 20.48 -3.01
CA SER A 198 -8.45 21.01 -1.75
C SER A 198 -9.06 22.36 -1.42
N GLU A 199 -9.08 23.30 -2.37
CA GLU A 199 -9.68 24.63 -2.17
C GLU A 199 -11.18 24.56 -1.83
N PHE A 200 -11.90 23.61 -2.42
CA PHE A 200 -13.29 23.35 -2.08
C PHE A 200 -13.43 22.88 -0.62
N LEU A 201 -12.60 21.93 -0.18
CA LEU A 201 -12.66 21.39 1.17
C LEU A 201 -12.22 22.40 2.24
N ASP A 202 -11.27 23.29 1.91
CA ASP A 202 -10.90 24.40 2.78
C ASP A 202 -12.11 25.32 3.03
N LYS A 203 -12.82 25.72 1.97
CA LYS A 203 -14.05 26.54 2.09
C LYS A 203 -15.15 25.86 2.92
N VAL A 204 -15.33 24.55 2.74
CA VAL A 204 -16.29 23.77 3.53
C VAL A 204 -15.90 23.76 5.00
N SER A 205 -14.61 23.58 5.30
CA SER A 205 -14.08 23.55 6.67
C SER A 205 -14.19 24.92 7.35
N GLU A 206 -14.11 26.00 6.59
CA GLU A 206 -14.31 27.39 7.06
C GLU A 206 -15.79 27.80 7.16
N GLY A 207 -16.72 26.95 6.71
CA GLY A 207 -18.16 27.25 6.72
C GLY A 207 -18.59 28.29 5.68
N VAL A 208 -17.82 28.45 4.60
CA VAL A 208 -18.04 29.46 3.53
C VAL A 208 -18.69 28.82 2.30
N TYR A 209 -19.56 27.83 2.50
CA TYR A 209 -20.22 27.07 1.43
C TYR A 209 -21.75 27.14 1.50
#